data_AF-A0A8I0DMH4-F1
#
_entry.id   AF-A0A8I0DMH4-F1
#
_cell.length_a   1.000
_cell.length_b   1.000
_cell.length_c   1.000
_cell.angle_alpha   90.00
_cell.angle_beta   90.00
_cell.angle_gamma   90.00
#
_symmetry.space_group_name_H-M   'P 1'
#
loop_
_entity.id
_entity.type
_entity.pdbx_description
1 polymer ?
#
loop_
_entity_poly.entity_id
_entity_poly.type
_entity_poly.pdbx_seq_one_letter_code
_entity_poly.pdbx_strand_id
1 'polypeptide(L)'
;MERHVLAHELGHAILHPKTNITYLESNTFYSKEKIEIAANTFAAELLIEDSLFDEYKNHAIEEMAATENLPIELIKIKLNYI
;
A
#
# COMPACT_ATOMS: atom_id res chain seq x y z
N MET A 1 -10.81 -3.86 12.41
CA MET A 1 -10.17 -3.90 11.08
C MET A 1 -9.44 -2.58 10.92
N GLU A 2 -8.14 -2.64 10.66
CA GLU A 2 -7.28 -1.45 10.64
C GLU A 2 -7.44 -0.66 9.34
N ARG A 3 -7.27 0.67 9.38
CA ARG A 3 -7.48 1.58 8.24
C ARG A 3 -6.70 1.18 6.99
N HIS A 4 -5.47 0.68 7.16
CA HIS A 4 -4.61 0.25 6.05
C HIS A 4 -5.14 -1.01 5.34
N VAL A 5 -5.72 -1.96 6.08
CA VAL A 5 -6.32 -3.18 5.51
C VAL A 5 -7.51 -2.81 4.63
N LEU A 6 -8.36 -1.90 5.10
CA LEU A 6 -9.49 -1.42 4.31
C LEU A 6 -9.07 -0.77 2.99
N ALA A 7 -8.03 0.06 3.02
CA ALA A 7 -7.51 0.68 1.81
C ALA A 7 -6.89 -0.32 0.84
N HIS A 8 -6.20 -1.35 1.37
CA HIS A 8 -5.62 -2.44 0.58
C HIS A 8 -6.72 -3.25 -0.14
N GLU A 9 -7.75 -3.70 0.58
CA GLU A 9 -8.87 -4.43 -0.02
C GLU A 9 -9.65 -3.57 -1.03
N LEU A 10 -9.78 -2.26 -0.78
CA LEU A 10 -10.34 -1.33 -1.75
C LEU A 10 -9.47 -1.24 -3.01
N GLY A 11 -8.15 -1.24 -2.86
CA GLY A 11 -7.20 -1.31 -3.97
C GLY A 11 -7.41 -2.55 -4.83
N HIS A 12 -7.62 -3.72 -4.21
CA HIS A 12 -8.01 -4.93 -4.95
C HIS A 12 -9.34 -4.76 -5.69
N ALA A 13 -10.37 -4.24 -5.01
CA ALA A 13 -11.68 -4.07 -5.63
C ALA A 13 -11.65 -3.12 -6.84
N ILE A 14 -10.83 -2.06 -6.80
CA ILE A 14 -10.73 -1.04 -7.85
C ILE A 14 -9.77 -1.46 -8.97
N LEU A 15 -8.55 -1.89 -8.64
CA LEU A 15 -7.50 -2.18 -9.62
C LEU A 15 -7.64 -3.58 -10.24
N HIS A 16 -8.27 -4.50 -9.51
CA HIS A 16 -8.32 -5.92 -9.84
C HIS A 16 -9.77 -6.49 -9.82
N PRO A 17 -10.77 -5.80 -10.41
CA PRO A 17 -12.19 -6.14 -10.25
C PRO A 17 -12.61 -7.46 -10.91
N LYS A 18 -11.80 -7.96 -11.86
CA LYS A 18 -12.06 -9.20 -12.62
C LYS A 18 -11.09 -10.32 -12.26
N THR A 19 -10.26 -10.09 -11.27
CA THR A 19 -9.22 -11.01 -10.87
C THR A 19 -9.85 -12.14 -10.08
N ASN A 20 -10.11 -13.26 -10.75
CA ASN A 20 -10.61 -14.45 -10.09
C ASN A 20 -9.45 -15.06 -9.28
N ILE A 21 -9.39 -14.74 -7.99
CA ILE A 21 -8.31 -15.14 -7.07
C ILE A 21 -8.03 -16.65 -7.17
N THR A 22 -9.08 -17.45 -7.39
CA THR A 22 -9.01 -18.91 -7.57
C THR A 22 -8.25 -19.37 -8.82
N TYR A 23 -8.22 -18.58 -9.90
CA TYR A 23 -7.47 -18.92 -11.13
C TYR A 23 -5.97 -18.61 -10.98
N LEU A 24 -5.64 -17.52 -10.28
CA LEU A 24 -4.27 -17.06 -10.05
C LEU A 24 -3.46 -17.96 -9.12
N GLU A 25 -4.11 -18.63 -8.16
CA GLU A 25 -3.47 -19.61 -7.28
C GLU A 25 -2.83 -20.79 -8.03
N SER A 26 -3.31 -21.09 -9.25
CA SER A 26 -2.91 -22.29 -9.97
C SER A 26 -1.67 -22.16 -10.87
N ASN A 27 -1.22 -20.94 -11.23
CA ASN A 27 -0.19 -20.82 -12.28
C ASN A 27 0.89 -19.72 -12.15
N THR A 28 0.81 -18.74 -11.23
CA THR A 28 1.78 -17.62 -11.28
C THR A 28 1.97 -16.91 -9.94
N PHE A 29 2.89 -17.39 -9.09
CA PHE A 29 3.33 -16.64 -7.88
C PHE A 29 3.69 -15.18 -8.19
N TYR A 30 4.31 -14.95 -9.36
CA TYR A 30 4.70 -13.62 -9.85
C TYR A 30 3.52 -12.67 -10.08
N SER A 31 2.38 -13.17 -10.52
CA SER A 31 1.20 -12.33 -10.76
C SER A 31 0.50 -11.97 -9.45
N LYS A 32 0.53 -12.87 -8.45
CA LYS A 32 0.02 -12.57 -7.11
C LYS A 32 0.83 -11.45 -6.47
N GLU A 33 2.16 -11.57 -6.47
CA GLU A 33 3.05 -10.53 -5.93
C GLU A 33 2.78 -9.15 -6.54
N LYS A 34 2.57 -9.07 -7.86
CA LYS A 34 2.23 -7.79 -8.53
C LYS A 34 0.90 -7.20 -8.08
N ILE A 35 -0.11 -8.05 -7.87
CA ILE A 35 -1.44 -7.63 -7.40
C ILE A 35 -1.35 -7.09 -5.97
N GLU A 36 -0.62 -7.78 -5.10
CA GLU A 36 -0.38 -7.34 -3.72
C GLU A 36 0.38 -6.02 -3.69
N ILE A 37 1.44 -5.88 -4.49
CA ILE A 37 2.20 -4.62 -4.61
C ILE A 37 1.27 -3.50 -5.08
N ALA A 38 0.48 -3.71 -6.14
CA ALA A 38 -0.42 -2.68 -6.64
C ALA A 38 -1.48 -2.25 -5.60
N ALA A 39 -2.03 -3.18 -4.83
CA ALA A 39 -2.97 -2.86 -3.75
C ALA A 39 -2.31 -2.11 -2.59
N ASN A 40 -1.09 -2.49 -2.21
CA ASN A 40 -0.32 -1.76 -1.19
C ASN A 40 0.06 -0.35 -1.65
N THR A 41 0.46 -0.18 -2.91
CA THR A 41 0.72 1.14 -3.51
C THR A 41 -0.55 1.97 -3.51
N PHE A 42 -1.69 1.40 -3.92
CA PHE A 42 -2.98 2.10 -3.84
C PHE A 42 -3.30 2.57 -2.42
N ALA A 43 -3.09 1.70 -1.42
CA ALA A 43 -3.31 2.06 -0.02
C ALA A 43 -2.36 3.16 0.44
N ALA A 44 -1.09 3.10 0.08
CA ALA A 44 -0.11 4.14 0.40
C ALA A 44 -0.51 5.50 -0.19
N GLU A 45 -0.86 5.53 -1.48
CA GLU A 45 -1.29 6.75 -2.18
C GLU A 45 -2.60 7.33 -1.65
N LEU A 46 -3.53 6.45 -1.24
CA LEU A 46 -4.82 6.90 -0.69
C LEU A 46 -4.67 7.45 0.73
N LEU A 47 -3.77 6.90 1.53
CA LEU A 47 -3.72 7.16 2.97
C LEU A 47 -2.69 8.20 3.39
N ILE A 48 -1.68 8.47 2.57
CA ILE A 48 -0.55 9.36 2.87
C ILE A 48 -0.52 10.50 1.84
N GLU A 49 -0.71 11.73 2.31
CA GLU A 49 -0.68 12.93 1.48
C GLU A 49 0.75 13.35 1.10
N ASP A 50 0.92 13.89 -0.11
CA ASP A 50 2.24 14.32 -0.58
C ASP A 50 2.80 15.54 0.18
N SER A 51 1.93 16.35 0.78
CA SER A 51 2.36 17.48 1.62
C SER A 51 3.17 17.05 2.84
N LEU A 52 3.02 15.80 3.29
CA LEU A 52 3.72 15.28 4.46
C LEU A 52 5.21 15.05 4.20
N PHE A 53 5.69 15.02 2.95
CA PHE A 53 7.12 14.87 2.68
C PHE A 53 7.95 16.04 3.18
N ASP A 54 7.42 17.25 3.14
CA ASP A 54 8.12 18.41 3.69
C ASP A 54 8.25 18.30 5.22
N GLU A 55 7.26 17.70 5.88
CA GLU A 55 7.27 17.41 7.31
C GLU A 55 8.23 16.26 7.64
N TYR A 56 8.22 15.19 6.84
CA TYR A 56 9.02 13.98 7.03
C TYR A 56 10.51 14.12 6.70
N LYS A 57 10.94 15.21 6.06
CA LYS A 57 12.35 15.44 5.67
C LYS A 57 13.37 15.20 6.78
N ASN A 58 12.97 15.37 8.05
CA ASN A 58 13.85 15.22 9.20
C ASN A 58 13.43 14.09 10.16
N HIS A 59 12.47 13.26 9.79
CA HIS A 59 11.95 12.19 10.63
C HIS A 59 12.51 10.83 10.24
N ALA A 60 12.65 9.94 11.22
CA ALA A 60 12.89 8.52 10.95
C ALA A 60 11.61 7.86 10.41
N ILE A 61 11.72 6.82 9.59
CA ILE A 61 10.56 6.13 8.99
C ILE A 61 9.60 5.61 10.08
N GLU A 62 10.15 5.18 11.21
CA GLU A 62 9.39 4.72 12.38
C GLU A 62 8.54 5.84 12.98
N GLU A 63 9.04 7.07 13.01
CA GLU A 63 8.33 8.25 13.51
C GLU A 63 7.21 8.65 12.55
N MET A 64 7.45 8.58 11.25
CA MET A 64 6.42 8.80 10.22
C MET A 64 5.29 7.79 10.36
N ALA A 65 5.63 6.50 10.48
CA ALA A 65 4.67 5.40 10.66
C ALA A 65 3.82 5.58 11.94
N ALA A 66 4.45 6.00 13.03
CA ALA A 66 3.76 6.31 14.28
C ALA A 66 2.83 7.53 14.16
N THR A 67 3.26 8.57 13.44
CA THR A 67 2.50 9.80 13.22
C THR A 67 1.23 9.53 12.41
N GLU A 68 1.36 8.75 11.33
CA GLU A 68 0.22 8.37 10.48
C GLU A 68 -0.62 7.24 11.04
N ASN A 69 -0.13 6.57 12.10
CA ASN A 69 -0.70 5.33 12.61
C ASN A 69 -0.85 4.27 11.49
N LEU A 70 0.23 4.10 10.71
CA LEU A 70 0.30 3.18 9.57
C LEU A 70 1.49 2.23 9.69
N PRO A 71 1.46 1.06 9.04
CA PRO A 71 2.61 0.18 8.97
C PRO A 71 3.80 0.85 8.27
N ILE A 72 5.01 0.60 8.79
CA ILE A 72 6.29 1.07 8.21
C ILE A 72 6.40 0.73 6.72
N GLU A 73 5.96 -0.46 6.32
CA GLU A 73 6.03 -0.88 4.92
C GLU A 73 5.20 0.02 3.98
N LEU A 74 4.08 0.56 4.45
CA LEU A 74 3.26 1.48 3.66
C LEU A 74 3.95 2.83 3.47
N ILE A 75 4.64 3.32 4.51
CA ILE A 75 5.47 4.53 4.44
C ILE A 75 6.63 4.32 3.46
N LYS A 76 7.34 3.19 3.54
CA LYS A 76 8.42 2.86 2.59
C LYS A 76 7.93 2.80 1.15
N ILE A 77 6.76 2.18 0.92
CA ILE A 77 6.13 2.13 -0.40
C ILE A 77 5.92 3.55 -0.91
N LYS A 78 5.28 4.42 -0.13
CA LYS A 78 5.04 5.81 -0.52
C LYS A 78 6.34 6.54 -0.88
N LEU A 79 7.39 6.39 -0.07
CA LEU A 79 8.70 7.03 -0.29
C LEU A 79 9.46 6.49 -1.52
N ASN A 80 9.18 5.25 -1.96
CA ASN A 80 9.85 4.65 -3.12
C ASN A 80 9.27 5.10 -4.48
N TYR A 81 8.07 5.70 -4.51
CA TYR A 81 7.41 6.15 -5.74
C TYR A 81 7.67 7.63 -6.08
N ILE A 82 8.65 8.25 -5.40
CA ILE A 82 9.08 9.66 -5.54
C ILE A 82 10.55 9.70 -5.91
#